data_AF-A0A351MI05-F1
#
_entry.id   AF-A0A351MI05-F1
#
_cell.length_a   1.000
_cell.length_b   1.000
_cell.length_c   1.000
_cell.angle_alpha   90.00
_cell.angle_beta   90.00
_cell.angle_gamma   90.00
#
_symmetry.space_group_name_H-M   'P 1'
#
loop_
_entity.id
_entity.type
_entity.pdbx_description
1 polymer ?
#
loop_
_entity_poly.entity_id
_entity_poly.type
_entity_poly.pdbx_seq_one_letter_code
_entity_poly.pdbx_strand_id
1 'polypeptide(L)' 'IDAEHALDPQYAKRLGLDIDQLLVSQPETGEQALEIADVLVRAGAVDLIVIDSVAALTPRAEIEG' A
#
# COMPACT_ATOMS: atom_id res chain seq x y z
N ILE A 1 1.20 1.25 -0.77
CA ILE A 1 0.35 0.31 -0.04
C ILE A 1 -0.65 1.14 0.73
N ASP A 2 -1.92 1.07 0.35
CA ASP A 2 -3.02 1.82 0.95
C ASP A 2 -3.82 0.85 1.82
N ALA A 3 -3.43 0.69 3.08
CA ALA A 3 -4.13 -0.12 4.07
C ALA A 3 -5.33 0.63 4.68
N GLU A 4 -5.38 1.96 4.57
CA GLU A 4 -6.52 2.76 5.04
C GLU A 4 -7.69 2.83 4.04
N HIS A 5 -7.46 2.38 2.80
CA HIS A 5 -8.44 2.44 1.70
C HIS A 5 -8.91 3.88 1.44
N ALA A 6 -8.02 4.84 1.63
CA ALA A 6 -8.34 6.27 1.68
C ALA A 6 -7.72 7.08 0.53
N LEU A 7 -6.98 6.43 -0.38
CA LEU A 7 -6.34 7.11 -1.50
C LEU A 7 -7.38 7.70 -2.46
N ASP A 8 -7.28 9.01 -2.74
CA ASP A 8 -8.03 9.70 -3.81
C ASP A 8 -7.13 9.90 -5.05
N PRO A 9 -7.34 9.15 -6.14
CA PRO A 9 -6.53 9.27 -7.36
C PRO A 9 -6.67 10.63 -8.05
N GLN A 10 -7.84 11.29 -7.93
CA GLN A 10 -8.05 12.60 -8.55
C GLN A 10 -7.27 13.67 -7.80
N TYR A 11 -7.27 13.62 -6.47
CA TYR A 11 -6.48 14.54 -5.66
C TYR A 11 -4.98 14.33 -5.88
N ALA A 12 -4.51 13.08 -5.87
CA ALA A 12 -3.12 12.74 -6.16
C ALA A 12 -2.67 13.26 -7.55
N LYS A 13 -3.52 13.12 -8.58
CA LYS A 13 -3.25 13.67 -9.92
C LYS A 13 -3.08 15.19 -9.90
N ARG A 14 -3.89 15.92 -9.12
CA ARG A 14 -3.77 17.39 -8.96
C ARG A 14 -2.48 17.81 -8.27
N LEU A 15 -1.91 16.94 -7.43
CA LEU A 15 -0.61 17.15 -6.79
C LEU A 15 0.58 16.81 -7.72
N GLY A 16 0.31 16.32 -8.93
CA GLY A 16 1.34 16.02 -9.92
C GLY A 16 1.83 14.57 -9.90
N LEU A 17 1.13 13.65 -9.21
CA LEU A 17 1.44 12.22 -9.29
C LEU A 17 1.01 11.67 -10.67
N ASP A 18 1.85 10.81 -11.24
CA ASP A 18 1.50 10.00 -12.40
C ASP A 18 0.70 8.77 -11.93
N ILE A 19 -0.62 8.86 -12.02
CA ILE A 19 -1.54 7.80 -11.57
C ILE A 19 -1.44 6.55 -12.43
N ASP A 20 -1.09 6.67 -13.72
CA ASP A 20 -1.05 5.53 -14.63
C ASP A 20 0.16 4.63 -14.35
N GLN A 21 1.22 5.18 -13.75
CA GLN A 21 2.39 4.44 -13.30
C GLN A 21 2.40 4.11 -11.81
N LEU A 22 1.43 4.62 -11.03
CA LEU A 22 1.38 4.39 -9.59
C LEU A 22 0.87 2.97 -9.29
N LEU A 23 1.76 2.12 -8.75
CA LEU A 23 1.35 0.82 -8.21
C LEU A 23 0.62 1.01 -6.87
N VAL A 24 -0.65 0.59 -6.83
CA VAL A 24 -1.49 0.63 -5.63
C VAL A 24 -1.91 -0.78 -5.25
N SER A 25 -1.86 -1.06 -3.95
CA SER A 25 -2.35 -2.31 -3.36
C SER A 25 -3.13 -1.96 -2.09
N GLN A 26 -4.28 -2.61 -1.93
CA GLN A 26 -5.18 -2.51 -0.79
C GLN A 26 -5.24 -3.89 -0.10
N PRO A 27 -4.34 -4.15 0.87
CA PRO A 27 -4.23 -5.43 1.54
C PRO A 27 -5.33 -5.61 2.58
N GLU A 28 -5.75 -6.85 2.80
CA GLU A 28 -6.72 -7.21 3.83
C GLU A 28 -6.08 -7.31 5.22
N THR A 29 -4.80 -7.68 5.30
CA THR A 29 -4.06 -7.88 6.57
C THR A 29 -2.73 -7.14 6.57
N GLY A 30 -2.23 -6.83 7.77
CA GLY A 30 -0.91 -6.23 7.95
C GLY A 30 0.21 -7.11 7.41
N GLU A 31 0.12 -8.44 7.59
CA GLU A 31 1.09 -9.39 7.05
C GLU A 31 1.11 -9.36 5.52
N GLN A 32 -0.06 -9.37 4.87
CA GLN A 32 -0.14 -9.26 3.42
C GLN A 32 0.46 -7.93 2.92
N ALA A 33 0.19 -6.82 3.61
CA ALA A 33 0.76 -5.52 3.27
C ALA A 33 2.30 -5.56 3.25
N LEU A 34 2.90 -6.16 4.29
CA LEU A 34 4.35 -6.26 4.44
C LEU A 34 4.97 -7.29 3.48
N GLU A 35 4.27 -8.37 3.15
CA GLU A 35 4.70 -9.35 2.16
C GLU A 35 4.77 -8.73 0.76
N ILE A 36 3.76 -7.94 0.37
CA ILE A 36 3.77 -7.19 -0.90
C ILE A 36 4.95 -6.22 -0.93
N ALA A 37 5.20 -5.49 0.16
CA ALA A 37 6.34 -4.60 0.25
C ALA A 37 7.68 -5.35 0.12
N ASP A 38 7.87 -6.48 0.82
CA ASP A 38 9.10 -7.30 0.73
C ASP A 38 9.34 -7.82 -0.70
N VAL A 39 8.29 -8.29 -1.38
CA VAL A 39 8.38 -8.73 -2.79
C VAL A 39 8.83 -7.58 -3.69
N LEU A 40 8.24 -6.40 -3.55
CA LEU A 40 8.59 -5.22 -4.37
C LEU A 40 10.02 -4.75 -4.10
N VAL A 41 10.47 -4.75 -2.84
CA VAL A 41 11.86 -4.43 -2.45
C VAL A 41 12.82 -5.44 -3.08
N ARG A 42 12.55 -6.74 -2.97
CA ARG A 42 13.41 -7.80 -3.53
C ARG A 42 13.49 -7.78 -5.04
N ALA A 43 12.39 -7.43 -5.71
CA ALA A 43 12.36 -7.30 -7.16
C ALA A 43 13.24 -6.13 -7.66
N GLY A 44 13.52 -5.13 -6.81
CA GLY A 44 14.22 -3.92 -7.21
C GLY A 44 13.48 -3.13 -8.29
N ALA A 45 12.16 -3.35 -8.41
CA ALA A 45 11.33 -2.82 -9.49
C ALA A 45 10.75 -1.43 -9.18
N VAL A 46 10.92 -0.95 -7.95
CA VAL A 46 10.39 0.34 -7.47
C VAL A 46 11.45 1.08 -6.67
N ASP A 47 11.55 2.40 -6.86
CA ASP A 47 12.49 3.26 -6.15
C ASP A 47 11.97 3.69 -4.76
N LEU A 48 10.65 3.79 -4.60
CA LEU A 48 10.00 4.25 -3.38
C LEU A 48 8.73 3.44 -3.09
N ILE A 49 8.56 3.03 -1.84
CA ILE A 49 7.33 2.40 -1.33
C ILE A 49 6.82 3.23 -0.17
N VAL A 50 5.53 3.55 -0.20
CA VAL A 50 4.81 4.22 0.89
C VAL A 50 3.79 3.25 1.47
N ILE A 51 3.69 3.20 2.81
CA ILE A 51 2.66 2.47 3.54
C ILE A 51 1.75 3.49 4.22
N ASP A 52 0.47 3.44 3.88
CA ASP A 52 -0.58 4.31 4.41
C ASP A 52 -1.69 3.47 5.03
N SER A 53 -1.66 3.15 6.32
CA SER A 53 -0.70 3.57 7.34
C SER A 53 -0.31 2.40 8.26
N VAL A 54 0.67 2.62 9.14
CA VAL A 54 1.09 1.61 10.13
C VAL A 54 -0.05 1.24 11.09
N ALA A 55 -0.90 2.20 11.45
CA ALA A 55 -2.03 1.95 12.35
C ALA A 55 -3.09 1.02 11.72
N ALA A 56 -3.17 0.99 10.39
CA ALA A 56 -4.08 0.14 9.63
C ALA A 56 -3.49 -1.25 9.30
N LEU A 57 -2.26 -1.55 9.75
CA LEU A 57 -1.65 -2.88 9.57
C LEU A 57 -2.19 -3.87 10.62
N THR A 58 -3.49 -4.13 10.57
CA THR A 58 -4.18 -5.05 11.48
C THR A 58 -3.70 -6.48 11.25
N PRO A 59 -3.20 -7.17 12.29
CA PRO A 59 -2.78 -8.57 12.17
C PRO A 59 -3.91 -9.45 11.69
N ARG A 60 -3.61 -10.47 10.87
CA ARG A 60 -4.61 -11.44 10.40
C ARG A 60 -5.41 -12.06 11.55
N ALA A 61 -4.74 -12.34 12.67
CA ALA A 61 -5.38 -12.92 13.85
C ALA A 61 -6.47 -12.00 14.47
N GLU A 62 -6.39 -10.68 14.28
CA GLU A 62 -7.40 -9.73 14.75
C GLU A 62 -8.57 -9.58 13.78
N ILE A 63 -8.37 -9.88 12.48
CA ILE A 63 -9.41 -9.82 11.44
C ILE A 63 -10.26 -11.09 11.41
N GLU A 64 -9.64 -12.24 11.67
CA GLU A 64 -10.30 -13.56 11.65
C GLU A 64 -10.98 -13.94 12.98
N GLY A 65 -10.79 -13.16 14.04
CA GLY A 65 -11.38 -13.38 15.38
C GLY A 65 -12.76 -12.77 15.53
#